data_AF-R0I6S9-F1
#
_entry.id   AF-R0I6S9-F1
#
_cell.length_a   1.000
_cell.length_b   1.000
_cell.length_c   1.000
_cell.angle_alpha   90.00
_cell.angle_beta   90.00
_cell.angle_gamma   90.00
#
_symmetry.space_group_name_H-M   'P 1'
#
loop_
_entity.id
_entity.type
_entity.pdbx_description
1 polymer ?
#
loop_
_entity_poly.entity_id
_entity_poly.type
_entity_poly.pdbx_seq_one_letter_code
_entity_poly.pdbx_strand_id
1 'polypeptide(L)'
;MADRLSHSLDEIESHTHAIKQQDNDETNIESKNGEQIQPGDHVYTRIRGGRHEGNVDKVVTSEEEAASEGVKNPPKVLFTDQKGKNVAHNPSTLDVTSNNKQNTS
;
A
#
# COMPACT_ATOMS: atom_id res chain seq x y z
N MET A 1 50.53 21.91 -26.26
CA MET A 1 49.07 22.09 -26.43
C MET A 1 48.59 20.92 -27.26
N ALA A 2 47.51 20.26 -26.84
CA ALA A 2 47.28 18.80 -26.94
C ALA A 2 48.21 18.07 -25.95
N ASP A 3 47.75 17.30 -24.96
CA ASP A 3 46.64 16.36 -24.99
C ASP A 3 45.77 16.46 -23.72
N ARG A 4 44.48 16.71 -23.92
CA ARG A 4 43.41 16.33 -23.01
C ARG A 4 42.49 15.49 -23.87
N LEU A 5 42.01 14.35 -23.38
CA LEU A 5 41.16 13.35 -24.05
C LEU A 5 41.89 12.05 -24.45
N SER A 6 42.39 11.32 -23.47
CA SER A 6 42.28 9.86 -23.41
C SER A 6 42.52 9.48 -21.96
N HIS A 7 41.56 8.85 -21.30
CA HIS A 7 41.62 7.55 -20.59
C HIS A 7 40.59 7.75 -19.47
N SER A 8 39.62 6.90 -19.15
CA SER A 8 39.21 5.61 -19.69
C SER A 8 37.69 5.51 -19.46
N LEU A 9 36.93 4.97 -20.40
CA LEU A 9 35.48 4.76 -20.26
C LEU A 9 35.12 3.75 -19.15
N ASP A 10 36.12 3.11 -18.55
CA ASP A 10 35.96 2.11 -17.49
C ASP A 10 35.57 2.69 -16.12
N GLU A 11 35.69 4.01 -15.91
CA GLU A 11 35.32 4.63 -14.63
C GLU A 11 33.80 4.84 -14.48
N ILE A 12 33.07 4.95 -15.60
CA ILE A 12 31.63 5.28 -15.60
C ILE A 12 30.77 4.02 -15.38
N GLU A 13 31.28 2.83 -15.75
CA GLU A 13 30.55 1.57 -15.55
C GLU A 13 30.66 1.03 -14.12
N SER A 14 31.61 1.51 -13.31
CA SER A 14 31.73 1.07 -11.90
C SER A 14 30.64 1.64 -10.97
N HIS A 15 29.92 2.68 -11.41
CA HIS A 15 28.92 3.41 -10.61
C HIS A 15 27.46 3.14 -11.01
N THR A 16 27.18 2.09 -11.78
CA THR A 16 25.81 1.58 -11.93
C THR A 16 25.72 0.14 -11.45
N HIS A 17 26.18 -0.08 -10.22
CA HIS A 17 25.69 -1.20 -9.44
C HIS A 17 24.21 -0.97 -9.19
N ALA A 18 23.39 -1.69 -9.97
CA ALA A 18 21.97 -1.94 -9.79
C ALA A 18 21.43 -1.38 -8.47
N ILE A 19 20.78 -0.21 -8.56
CA ILE A 19 19.78 0.18 -7.58
C ILE A 19 18.68 -0.88 -7.73
N LYS A 20 18.86 -1.99 -7.01
CA LYS A 20 17.78 -2.94 -6.74
C LYS A 20 16.72 -2.11 -6.06
N GLN A 21 15.64 -1.91 -6.79
CA GLN A 21 14.35 -1.43 -6.34
C GLN A 21 14.02 -2.10 -5.00
N GLN A 22 14.35 -1.40 -3.93
CA GLN A 22 13.87 -1.64 -2.57
C GLN A 22 13.50 -0.28 -1.98
N ASP A 23 12.86 0.54 -2.80
CA ASP A 23 11.96 1.57 -2.29
C ASP A 23 10.71 0.81 -1.83
N ASN A 24 10.81 0.19 -0.64
CA ASN A 24 9.64 -0.05 0.18
C ASN A 24 9.13 1.33 0.62
N ASP A 25 8.58 2.10 -0.32
CA ASP A 25 7.54 3.06 0.00
C ASP A 25 6.29 2.23 0.37
N GLU A 26 6.40 1.44 1.45
CA GLU A 26 5.24 1.04 2.22
C GLU A 26 4.68 2.35 2.77
N THR A 27 3.84 3.01 1.97
CA THR A 27 2.95 4.04 2.48
C THR A 27 2.22 3.37 3.63
N ASN A 28 2.60 3.72 4.87
CA ASN A 28 2.10 3.06 6.06
C ASN A 28 0.62 3.43 6.19
N ILE A 29 -0.24 2.62 5.56
CA ILE A 29 -1.68 2.81 5.58
C ILE A 29 -2.19 2.18 6.85
N GLU A 30 -2.49 3.04 7.81
CA GLU A 30 -2.90 2.63 9.15
C GLU A 30 -4.41 2.64 9.32
N SER A 31 -4.88 1.68 10.09
CA SER A 31 -6.23 1.61 10.62
C SER A 31 -6.48 2.72 11.63
N LYS A 32 -7.73 2.80 12.10
CA LYS A 32 -8.11 3.68 13.21
C LYS A 32 -7.23 3.49 14.46
N ASN A 33 -6.72 2.29 14.68
CA ASN A 33 -5.95 1.94 15.88
C ASN A 33 -4.42 1.94 15.64
N GLY A 34 -3.96 2.45 14.50
CA GLY A 34 -2.54 2.46 14.14
C GLY A 34 -2.01 1.09 13.68
N GLU A 35 -2.90 0.18 13.29
CA GLU A 35 -2.50 -1.12 12.73
C GLU A 35 -2.33 -0.98 11.23
N GLN A 36 -1.21 -1.45 10.69
CA GLN A 36 -0.98 -1.47 9.24
C GLN A 36 -2.05 -2.31 8.55
N ILE A 37 -2.59 -1.80 7.45
CA ILE A 37 -3.56 -2.48 6.61
C ILE A 37 -2.88 -2.96 5.34
N GLN A 38 -2.93 -4.26 5.10
CA GLN A 38 -2.41 -4.90 3.89
C GLN A 38 -3.52 -5.66 3.15
N PRO A 39 -3.37 -5.87 1.83
CA PRO A 39 -4.24 -6.79 1.09
C PRO A 39 -4.30 -8.16 1.76
N GLY A 40 -5.50 -8.70 1.93
CA GLY A 40 -5.78 -9.94 2.65
C GLY A 40 -6.18 -9.77 4.12
N ASP A 41 -5.89 -8.61 4.75
CA ASP A 41 -6.31 -8.36 6.13
C ASP A 41 -7.83 -8.28 6.24
N HIS A 42 -8.37 -8.78 7.35
CA HIS A 42 -9.80 -8.64 7.62
C HIS A 42 -10.07 -7.30 8.28
N VAL A 43 -10.87 -6.45 7.63
CA VAL A 43 -11.23 -5.12 8.12
C VAL A 43 -12.73 -5.00 8.34
N TYR A 44 -13.13 -4.14 9.27
CA TYR A 44 -14.54 -3.80 9.44
C TYR A 44 -14.77 -2.32 9.75
N THR A 45 -15.98 -1.86 9.45
CA THR A 45 -16.51 -0.57 9.88
C THR A 45 -17.93 -0.73 10.43
N ARG A 46 -18.23 -0.06 11.54
CA ARG A 46 -19.54 -0.15 12.21
C ARG A 46 -20.50 0.91 11.66
N ILE A 47 -21.75 0.51 11.45
CA ILE A 47 -22.85 1.39 11.05
C ILE A 47 -24.06 1.19 11.96
N ARG A 48 -25.05 2.08 11.89
CA ARG A 48 -26.30 1.90 12.63
C ARG A 48 -27.01 0.63 12.13
N GLY A 49 -27.13 -0.37 13.00
CA GLY A 49 -27.80 -1.64 12.68
C GLY A 49 -26.93 -2.69 12.01
N GLY A 50 -25.59 -2.55 12.02
CA GLY A 50 -24.70 -3.59 11.51
C GLY A 50 -23.25 -3.15 11.33
N ARG A 51 -22.55 -3.82 10.42
CA ARG A 51 -21.19 -3.50 9.99
C ARG A 51 -20.99 -3.90 8.54
N HIS A 52 -20.02 -3.29 7.88
CA HIS A 52 -19.41 -3.82 6.67
C HIS A 52 -18.09 -4.45 7.08
N GLU A 53 -17.91 -5.73 6.78
CA GLU A 53 -16.68 -6.45 7.08
C GLU A 53 -16.28 -7.36 5.93
N GLY A 54 -14.98 -7.47 5.68
CA GLY A 54 -14.43 -8.21 4.55
C GLY A 54 -12.91 -8.19 4.54
N ASN A 55 -12.33 -8.98 3.65
CA ASN A 55 -10.89 -8.99 3.44
C ASN A 55 -10.51 -7.89 2.46
N VAL A 56 -9.40 -7.20 2.73
CA VAL A 56 -8.89 -6.14 1.86
C VAL A 56 -8.49 -6.74 0.51
N ASP A 57 -9.10 -6.24 -0.55
CA ASP A 57 -8.77 -6.61 -1.93
C ASP A 57 -7.59 -5.77 -2.43
N LYS A 58 -7.64 -4.45 -2.19
CA LYS A 58 -6.63 -3.49 -2.66
C LYS A 58 -6.61 -2.25 -1.76
N VAL A 59 -5.42 -1.65 -1.64
CA VAL A 59 -5.23 -0.34 -1.04
C VAL A 59 -4.81 0.62 -2.14
N VAL A 60 -5.60 1.66 -2.35
CA VAL A 60 -5.38 2.71 -3.35
C VAL A 60 -4.78 3.92 -2.65
N THR A 61 -3.60 4.33 -3.09
CA THR A 61 -2.87 5.47 -2.48
C THR A 61 -2.63 6.61 -3.47
N SER A 62 -2.62 6.33 -4.77
CA SER A 62 -2.45 7.33 -5.84
C SER A 62 -3.80 7.80 -6.41
N GLU A 63 -3.84 9.04 -6.91
CA GLU A 63 -4.99 9.59 -7.63
C GLU A 63 -5.25 8.85 -8.96
N GLU A 64 -4.21 8.37 -9.64
CA GLU A 64 -4.34 7.63 -10.91
C GLU A 64 -5.03 6.28 -10.71
N GLU A 65 -4.66 5.58 -9.64
CA GLU A 65 -5.32 4.34 -9.23
C GLU A 65 -6.75 4.62 -8.78
N ALA A 66 -6.96 5.70 -8.01
CA ALA A 66 -8.29 6.09 -7.58
C ALA A 66 -9.24 6.35 -8.76
N ALA A 67 -8.76 7.05 -9.79
CA ALA A 67 -9.51 7.28 -11.02
C ALA A 67 -9.85 5.97 -11.75
N SER A 68 -8.90 5.03 -11.81
CA SER A 68 -9.08 3.72 -12.45
C SER A 68 -10.11 2.85 -11.73
N GLU A 69 -10.11 2.87 -10.39
CA GLU A 69 -11.06 2.15 -9.53
C GLU A 69 -12.38 2.91 -9.32
N GLY A 70 -12.51 4.12 -9.88
CA GLY A 70 -13.70 4.96 -9.74
C GLY A 70 -13.94 5.49 -8.31
N VAL A 71 -12.88 5.56 -7.49
CA VAL A 71 -12.93 6.07 -6.11
C VAL A 71 -12.33 7.48 -6.04
N LYS A 72 -12.70 8.23 -5.00
CA LYS A 72 -12.21 9.60 -4.77
C LYS A 72 -11.50 9.69 -3.43
N ASN A 73 -10.59 10.65 -3.31
CA ASN A 73 -9.86 11.00 -2.10
C ASN A 73 -9.06 9.82 -1.53
N PRO A 74 -7.97 9.41 -2.20
CA PRO A 74 -7.04 8.44 -1.62
C PRO A 74 -6.44 8.99 -0.30
N PRO A 75 -6.02 8.12 0.64
CA PRO A 75 -6.00 6.67 0.54
C PRO A 75 -7.39 6.02 0.71
N LYS A 76 -7.62 4.92 0.00
CA LYS A 76 -8.84 4.11 0.05
C LYS A 76 -8.53 2.63 0.15
N VAL A 77 -9.23 1.95 1.05
CA VAL A 77 -9.22 0.50 1.20
C VAL A 77 -10.45 -0.05 0.49
N LEU A 78 -10.23 -0.93 -0.48
CA LEU A 78 -11.24 -1.65 -1.24
C LEU A 78 -11.40 -3.04 -0.64
N PHE A 79 -12.63 -3.44 -0.34
CA PHE A 79 -12.97 -4.79 0.10
C PHE A 79 -14.39 -5.16 -0.30
N THR A 80 -14.64 -6.47 -0.44
CA THR A 80 -16.01 -7.00 -0.59
C THR A 80 -16.59 -7.34 0.77
N ASP A 81 -17.76 -6.78 1.09
CA ASP A 81 -18.42 -7.03 2.37
C ASP A 81 -19.08 -8.42 2.45
N GLN A 82 -19.52 -8.80 3.64
CA GLN A 82 -20.19 -10.08 3.92
C GLN A 82 -21.52 -10.29 3.18
N LYS A 83 -22.03 -9.28 2.46
CA LYS A 83 -23.23 -9.34 1.60
C LYS A 83 -22.87 -9.33 0.12
N GLY A 84 -21.59 -9.43 -0.23
CA GLY A 84 -21.11 -9.40 -1.61
C GLY A 84 -21.11 -8.01 -2.24
N LYS A 85 -21.09 -6.93 -1.45
CA LYS A 85 -21.02 -5.56 -1.96
C LYS A 85 -19.60 -5.03 -1.92
N ASN A 86 -19.18 -4.37 -3.00
CA ASN A 86 -17.89 -3.68 -3.05
C ASN A 86 -17.94 -2.41 -2.18
N VAL A 87 -16.95 -2.24 -1.30
CA VAL A 87 -16.85 -1.11 -0.37
C VAL A 87 -15.48 -0.44 -0.56
N ALA A 88 -15.49 0.89 -0.64
CA ALA A 88 -14.28 1.72 -0.69
C ALA A 88 -14.26 2.72 0.47
N HIS A 89 -13.45 2.45 1.50
CA HIS A 89 -13.48 3.20 2.75
C HIS A 89 -12.13 3.87 3.08
N ASN A 90 -12.15 4.90 3.92
CA ASN A 90 -10.92 5.51 4.42
C ASN A 90 -10.26 4.56 5.44
N PRO A 91 -8.97 4.21 5.31
CA PRO A 91 -8.26 3.34 6.24
C PRO A 91 -8.35 3.79 7.70
N SER A 92 -8.24 5.09 8.00
CA SER A 92 -8.23 5.64 9.38
C SER A 92 -9.55 5.52 10.14
N THR A 93 -10.55 4.92 9.50
CA THR A 93 -11.89 4.69 10.05
C THR A 93 -12.27 3.20 10.10
N LEU A 94 -11.37 2.33 9.64
CA LEU A 94 -11.52 0.89 9.72
C LEU A 94 -10.82 0.36 10.97
N ASP A 95 -11.36 -0.72 11.52
CA ASP A 95 -10.67 -1.57 12.50
C ASP A 95 -10.14 -2.81 11.77
N VAL A 96 -8.96 -3.30 12.13
CA VAL A 96 -8.39 -4.55 11.61
C VAL A 96 -8.65 -5.67 12.61
N THR A 97 -9.06 -6.84 12.11
CA THR A 97 -9.19 -8.06 12.90
C THR A 97 -8.05 -8.99 12.53
N SER A 98 -6.81 -8.59 12.84
CA SER A 98 -5.65 -9.45 12.61
C SER A 98 -5.73 -10.66 13.54
N ASN A 99 -6.01 -11.85 12.99
CA ASN A 99 -5.99 -13.10 13.76
C ASN A 99 -4.57 -13.65 14.00
N ASN A 100 -3.51 -12.92 13.67
CA ASN A 100 -2.15 -13.42 13.85
C ASN A 100 -1.19 -12.34 14.36
N LYS A 101 -1.25 -12.09 15.66
CA LYS A 101 -0.20 -11.39 16.42
C LYS A 101 0.24 -12.26 17.60
N GLN A 102 0.49 -13.55 17.35
CA GLN A 102 1.04 -14.47 18.34
C GLN A 102 1.93 -15.49 17.62
N ASN A 103 3.23 -15.19 17.53
CA ASN A 103 4.35 -16.14 17.67
C ASN A 103 5.66 -15.48 17.23
N THR A 104 6.22 -14.66 18.11
CA THR A 104 7.67 -14.44 18.16
C THR A 104 8.13 -15.00 19.51
N SER A 105 8.62 -16.25 19.50
CA SER A 105 9.41 -16.85 20.58
C SER A 105 10.89 -16.61 20.33
#